data_AF-A0A945TW40-F1
#
_entry.id   AF-A0A945TW40-F1
#
_cell.length_a   1.000
_cell.length_b   1.000
_cell.length_c   1.000
_cell.angle_alpha   90.00
_cell.angle_beta   90.00
_cell.angle_gamma   90.00
#
_symmetry.space_group_name_H-M   'P 1'
#
loop_
_entity.id
_entity.type
_entity.pdbx_description
1 polymer ?
#
loop_
_entity_poly.entity_id
_entity_poly.type
_entity_poly.pdbx_seq_one_letter_code
_entity_poly.pdbx_strand_id
1 'polypeptide(L)'
;MRFITFLLLSSATGFLALAQEIIWVRIMMYHTGGRPEVFAYVLGSYLTGIAIGSWWTRKLSSQKIRSFLISRMLFLSCIVFYLSIGSISYFHTLFTGSIIYILVILVTVFSGTIFPLLAHFGIKTEQVGQRLSWIYLANIIGATVGTGITGFYLMENYSITQIIFFVFTAGLILSLFVSLFSQGSKQLLGYIVIAGLFFIFVQQWHNTIFANFLEKIHFKKDYVLKGNYKFSNENRSGIIATHYNKEMECDVIYGGGVYDSCFNVNPDGANGINRVYAIVKLHPSPKKVLVIGLSSGSWVRALTYSNLFEKIDVVEINHGYLDLIKHYPEQSKIFKDSRVTIHIDDGRRWLKRNKDKYDFILMNTTFHWRSYITNLVSSDFLKIIKLHLEPGGVVYYNTTGSWDIVYTAATIFKHVVKFSGSSTSAGFVAASDRSFNVDPVISKSFASTFLNGDKPVLNGTKAIKSILSNPFPDIREQILSRYDLIEITDDNMAIEYKHKVKHYFNPEMSWEKMFKRLF
;
A
#
# COMPACT_ATOMS: atom_id res chain seq x y z
N MET A 1 5.54 25.70 -35.02
CA MET A 1 4.44 25.10 -34.24
C MET A 1 3.52 26.21 -33.76
N ARG A 2 2.19 25.99 -33.75
CA ARG A 2 1.23 26.94 -33.16
C ARG A 2 1.34 26.90 -31.63
N PHE A 3 0.96 27.98 -30.94
CA PHE A 3 1.02 28.02 -29.46
C PHE A 3 0.21 26.90 -28.80
N ILE A 4 -0.95 26.56 -29.37
CA ILE A 4 -1.77 25.43 -28.93
C ILE A 4 -1.00 24.10 -28.89
N THR A 5 -0.05 23.90 -29.81
CA THR A 5 0.78 22.69 -29.81
C THR A 5 1.67 22.64 -28.57
N PHE A 6 2.25 23.77 -28.14
CA PHE A 6 3.03 23.82 -26.90
C PHE A 6 2.17 23.55 -25.66
N LEU A 7 0.91 23.99 -25.65
CA LEU A 7 -0.03 23.67 -24.57
C LEU A 7 -0.35 22.18 -24.52
N LEU A 8 -0.66 21.57 -25.67
CA LEU A 8 -0.92 20.12 -25.75
C LEU A 8 0.31 19.29 -25.35
N LEU A 9 1.50 19.68 -25.78
CA LEU A 9 2.75 19.04 -25.36
C LEU A 9 2.99 19.19 -23.87
N SER A 10 2.77 20.39 -23.31
CA SER A 10 2.92 20.63 -21.89
C SER A 10 1.95 19.78 -21.05
N SER A 11 0.70 19.67 -21.49
CA SER A 11 -0.28 18.77 -20.89
C SER A 11 0.15 17.30 -20.98
N ALA A 12 0.52 16.81 -22.16
CA ALA A 12 0.97 15.43 -22.33
C ALA A 12 2.23 15.10 -21.50
N THR A 13 3.15 16.06 -21.34
CA THR A 13 4.32 15.88 -20.47
C THR A 13 3.95 15.85 -18.99
N GLY A 14 2.97 16.65 -18.55
CA GLY A 14 2.43 16.60 -17.20
C GLY A 14 1.78 15.25 -16.90
N PHE A 15 0.99 14.74 -17.86
CA PHE A 15 0.40 13.40 -17.77
C PHE A 15 1.47 12.32 -17.56
N LEU A 16 2.48 12.28 -18.44
CA LEU A 16 3.54 11.28 -18.38
C LEU A 16 4.37 11.39 -17.10
N ALA A 17 4.68 12.61 -16.67
CA ALA A 17 5.47 12.85 -15.46
C ALA A 17 4.78 12.24 -14.23
N LEU A 18 3.50 12.56 -14.03
CA LEU A 18 2.73 12.07 -12.88
C LEU A 18 2.44 10.56 -12.98
N ALA A 19 2.21 10.04 -14.19
CA ALA A 19 2.08 8.60 -14.39
C ALA A 19 3.35 7.85 -13.99
N GLN A 20 4.53 8.35 -14.38
CA GLN A 20 5.82 7.78 -13.98
C GLN A 20 6.04 7.86 -12.46
N GLU A 21 5.71 9.00 -11.84
CA GLU A 21 5.84 9.18 -10.39
C GLU A 21 4.98 8.17 -9.61
N ILE A 22 3.72 8.00 -10.00
CA ILE A 22 2.79 7.04 -9.39
C ILE A 22 3.33 5.60 -9.50
N ILE A 23 3.90 5.22 -10.66
CA ILE A 23 4.52 3.90 -10.84
C ILE A 23 5.71 3.73 -9.89
N TRP A 24 6.58 4.74 -9.77
CA TRP A 24 7.72 4.70 -8.85
C TRP A 24 7.29 4.56 -7.39
N VAL A 25 6.29 5.32 -6.96
CA VAL A 25 5.71 5.20 -5.61
C VAL A 25 5.19 3.77 -5.40
N ARG A 26 4.45 3.21 -6.37
CA ARG A 26 3.89 1.86 -6.25
C ARG A 26 4.97 0.78 -6.14
N ILE A 27 6.02 0.85 -6.96
CA ILE A 27 7.17 -0.08 -6.90
C ILE A 27 7.87 0.04 -5.55
N MET A 28 8.14 1.26 -5.09
CA MET A 28 8.86 1.49 -3.83
C MET A 28 8.02 1.11 -2.60
N MET A 29 6.71 1.34 -2.63
CA MET A 29 5.80 0.88 -1.58
C MET A 29 5.85 -0.64 -1.47
N TYR A 30 5.77 -1.35 -2.60
CA TYR A 30 5.84 -2.82 -2.59
C TYR A 30 7.23 -3.33 -2.15
N HIS A 31 8.32 -2.71 -2.64
CA HIS A 31 9.69 -3.09 -2.29
C HIS A 31 10.01 -2.89 -0.80
N THR A 32 9.47 -1.85 -0.17
CA THR A 32 9.75 -1.49 1.23
C THR A 32 8.75 -2.07 2.22
N GLY A 33 7.68 -2.72 1.73
CA GLY A 33 6.59 -3.21 2.58
C GLY A 33 5.60 -2.12 3.02
N GLY A 34 5.51 -1.02 2.28
CA GLY A 34 4.56 0.07 2.53
C GLY A 34 5.01 1.03 3.62
N ARG A 35 6.29 1.39 3.65
CA ARG A 35 6.82 2.36 4.60
C ARG A 35 6.27 3.77 4.36
N PRO A 36 5.96 4.54 5.40
CA PRO A 36 5.30 5.84 5.29
C PRO A 36 6.20 6.94 4.70
N GLU A 37 7.53 6.78 4.71
CA GLU A 37 8.46 7.77 4.15
C GLU A 37 8.62 7.65 2.62
N VAL A 38 8.12 6.59 2.00
CA VAL A 38 8.35 6.28 0.58
C VAL A 38 7.88 7.43 -0.31
N PHE A 39 6.68 7.97 -0.07
CA PHE A 39 6.14 9.05 -0.88
C PHE A 39 7.06 10.28 -0.83
N ALA A 40 7.50 10.69 0.36
CA ALA A 40 8.39 11.83 0.54
C ALA A 40 9.74 11.63 -0.16
N TYR A 41 10.32 10.42 -0.08
CA TYR A 41 11.58 10.13 -0.75
C TYR A 41 11.45 10.06 -2.27
N VAL A 42 10.40 9.43 -2.81
CA VAL A 42 10.16 9.42 -4.25
C VAL A 42 9.95 10.84 -4.76
N LEU A 43 9.08 11.63 -4.11
CA LEU A 43 8.83 13.02 -4.46
C LEU A 43 10.10 13.88 -4.38
N GLY A 44 10.86 13.75 -3.30
CA GLY A 44 12.14 14.47 -3.12
C GLY A 44 13.16 14.12 -4.21
N SER A 45 13.30 12.84 -4.55
CA SER A 45 14.12 12.39 -5.68
C SER A 45 13.62 12.94 -7.02
N TYR A 46 12.31 12.94 -7.22
CA TYR A 46 11.67 13.45 -8.45
C TYR A 46 11.96 14.94 -8.64
N LEU A 47 11.74 15.75 -7.59
CA LEU A 47 12.01 17.19 -7.59
C LEU A 47 13.50 17.50 -7.76
N THR A 48 14.37 16.70 -7.15
CA THR A 48 15.84 16.83 -7.31
C THR A 48 16.25 16.63 -8.77
N GLY A 49 15.74 15.58 -9.42
CA GLY A 49 16.02 15.37 -10.84
C GLY A 49 15.43 16.47 -11.72
N ILE A 50 14.20 16.93 -11.45
CA ILE A 50 13.63 18.10 -12.15
C ILE A 50 14.55 19.32 -12.04
N ALA A 51 15.05 19.62 -10.84
CA ALA A 51 15.92 20.77 -10.59
C ALA A 51 17.23 20.66 -11.38
N ILE A 52 17.88 19.48 -11.35
CA ILE A 52 19.10 19.20 -12.10
C ILE A 52 18.86 19.31 -13.61
N GLY A 53 17.78 18.72 -14.12
CA GLY A 53 17.40 18.80 -15.54
C GLY A 53 17.11 20.24 -15.99
N SER A 54 16.39 20.99 -15.17
CA SER A 54 16.09 22.40 -15.43
C SER A 54 17.36 23.25 -15.48
N TRP A 55 18.30 23.01 -14.56
CA TRP A 55 19.61 23.66 -14.57
C TRP A 55 20.44 23.28 -15.81
N TRP A 56 20.46 21.99 -16.17
CA TRP A 56 21.19 21.49 -17.33
C TRP A 56 20.73 22.13 -18.65
N THR A 57 19.44 22.51 -18.72
CA THR A 57 18.86 23.19 -19.88
C THR A 57 19.59 24.49 -20.25
N ARG A 58 20.20 25.20 -19.29
CA ARG A 58 21.00 26.42 -19.56
C ARG A 58 22.16 26.19 -20.51
N LYS A 59 22.78 25.00 -20.47
CA LYS A 59 23.88 24.62 -21.36
C LYS A 59 23.39 24.16 -22.74
N LEU A 60 22.12 23.75 -22.83
CA LEU A 60 21.51 23.22 -24.04
C LEU A 60 20.82 24.31 -24.87
N SER A 61 20.48 25.46 -24.27
CA SER A 61 19.67 26.54 -24.87
C SER A 61 20.42 27.45 -25.84
N SER A 62 21.41 26.95 -26.60
CA SER A 62 22.02 27.75 -27.68
C SER A 62 21.05 27.90 -28.86
N GLN A 63 20.96 29.09 -29.45
CA GLN A 63 19.95 29.46 -30.46
C GLN A 63 19.93 28.58 -31.73
N LYS A 64 20.99 27.78 -31.98
CA LYS A 64 21.10 26.91 -33.16
C LYS A 64 20.30 25.60 -33.05
N ILE A 65 19.90 25.19 -31.86
CA ILE A 65 19.30 23.86 -31.61
C ILE A 65 17.80 24.02 -31.27
N ARG A 66 16.99 24.17 -32.32
CA ARG A 66 15.50 24.24 -32.25
C ARG A 66 14.90 22.91 -31.81
N SER A 67 13.73 22.92 -31.16
CA SER A 67 12.69 21.88 -30.98
C SER A 67 12.99 20.35 -31.07
N PHE A 68 13.93 19.87 -31.90
CA PHE A 68 14.44 18.50 -31.91
C PHE A 68 15.02 18.08 -30.57
N LEU A 69 15.55 19.04 -29.79
CA LEU A 69 16.06 18.76 -28.45
C LEU A 69 14.95 18.28 -27.51
N ILE A 70 13.74 18.86 -27.60
CA ILE A 70 12.59 18.42 -26.80
C ILE A 70 12.26 16.96 -27.13
N SER A 71 12.20 16.62 -28.42
CA SER A 71 11.98 15.24 -28.87
C SER A 71 13.09 14.30 -28.37
N ARG A 72 14.37 14.69 -28.44
CA ARG A 72 15.46 13.85 -27.92
C ARG A 72 15.37 13.64 -26.41
N MET A 73 15.05 14.68 -25.64
CA MET A 73 14.93 14.58 -24.18
C MET A 73 13.72 13.75 -23.76
N LEU A 74 12.59 13.87 -24.48
CA LEU A 74 11.42 13.02 -24.31
C LEU A 74 11.77 11.54 -24.52
N PHE A 75 12.44 11.23 -25.63
CA PHE A 75 12.88 9.88 -25.94
C PHE A 75 13.82 9.31 -24.88
N LEU A 76 14.83 10.09 -24.48
CA LEU A 76 15.75 9.68 -23.43
C LEU A 76 15.02 9.44 -22.10
N SER A 77 14.10 10.33 -21.72
CA SER A 77 13.29 10.15 -20.50
C SER A 77 12.51 8.84 -20.53
N CYS A 78 11.88 8.48 -21.65
CA CYS A 78 11.08 7.25 -21.78
C CYS A 78 11.96 6.00 -21.75
N ILE A 79 13.09 6.00 -22.45
CA ILE A 79 14.03 4.88 -22.48
C ILE A 79 14.64 4.67 -21.10
N VAL A 80 15.15 5.74 -20.49
CA VAL A 80 15.79 5.67 -19.18
C VAL A 80 14.78 5.23 -18.13
N PHE A 81 13.52 5.68 -18.20
CA PHE A 81 12.43 5.19 -17.33
C PHE A 81 12.24 3.67 -17.46
N TYR A 82 12.05 3.17 -18.68
CA TYR A 82 11.81 1.76 -18.93
C TYR A 82 13.01 0.89 -18.51
N LEU A 83 14.22 1.27 -18.92
CA LEU A 83 15.44 0.53 -18.62
C LEU A 83 15.80 0.58 -17.13
N SER A 84 15.56 1.71 -16.46
CA SER A 84 15.80 1.81 -15.01
C SER A 84 14.96 0.81 -14.25
N ILE A 85 13.65 0.73 -14.54
CA ILE A 85 12.75 -0.24 -13.88
C ILE A 85 13.09 -1.68 -14.31
N GLY A 86 13.39 -1.90 -15.59
CA GLY A 86 13.83 -3.21 -16.09
C GLY A 86 15.11 -3.71 -15.42
N SER A 87 16.07 -2.82 -15.16
CA SER A 87 17.33 -3.17 -14.49
C SER A 87 17.13 -3.71 -13.08
N ILE A 88 16.08 -3.26 -12.38
CA ILE A 88 15.72 -3.74 -11.04
C ILE A 88 15.41 -5.24 -11.07
N SER A 89 14.78 -5.75 -12.13
CA SER A 89 14.52 -7.18 -12.32
C SER A 89 15.83 -8.00 -12.39
N TYR A 90 16.81 -7.53 -13.16
CA TYR A 90 18.06 -8.27 -13.37
C TYR A 90 19.01 -8.20 -12.18
N PHE A 91 19.15 -7.03 -11.57
CA PHE A 91 20.07 -6.80 -10.46
C PHE A 91 19.34 -6.64 -9.11
N HIS A 92 18.26 -7.38 -8.91
CA HIS A 92 17.39 -7.33 -7.73
C HIS A 92 18.13 -7.55 -6.40
N THR A 93 19.33 -8.16 -6.43
CA THR A 93 20.20 -8.34 -5.25
C THR A 93 21.02 -7.10 -4.90
N LEU A 94 21.30 -6.24 -5.88
CA LEU A 94 22.08 -5.00 -5.75
C LEU A 94 21.17 -3.79 -5.44
N PHE A 95 19.96 -3.76 -5.99
CA PHE A 95 19.04 -2.64 -5.83
C PHE A 95 18.42 -2.60 -4.43
N THR A 96 19.07 -1.84 -3.55
CA THR A 96 18.48 -1.36 -2.30
C THR A 96 17.58 -0.14 -2.55
N GLY A 97 16.71 0.19 -1.59
CA GLY A 97 15.82 1.34 -1.71
C GLY A 97 16.53 2.65 -2.07
N SER A 98 17.71 2.91 -1.50
CA SER A 98 18.51 4.10 -1.79
C SER A 98 18.96 4.18 -3.25
N ILE A 99 19.34 3.05 -3.85
CA ILE A 99 19.77 3.01 -5.25
C ILE A 99 18.57 3.23 -6.18
N ILE A 100 17.40 2.71 -5.82
CA ILE A 100 16.18 2.95 -6.60
C ILE A 100 15.83 4.45 -6.60
N TYR A 101 15.98 5.15 -5.47
CA TYR A 101 15.79 6.61 -5.43
C TYR A 101 16.77 7.38 -6.34
N ILE A 102 18.01 6.90 -6.50
CA ILE A 102 18.97 7.46 -7.47
C ILE A 102 18.49 7.23 -8.90
N LEU A 103 17.90 6.07 -9.21
CA LEU A 103 17.28 5.82 -10.52
C LEU A 103 16.11 6.77 -10.79
N VAL A 104 15.29 7.08 -9.77
CA VAL A 104 14.23 8.10 -9.90
C VAL A 104 14.82 9.45 -10.28
N ILE A 105 15.90 9.89 -9.62
CA ILE A 105 16.62 11.13 -9.98
C ILE A 105 17.09 11.05 -11.43
N LEU A 106 17.74 9.95 -11.84
CA LEU A 106 18.28 9.79 -13.18
C LEU A 106 17.20 9.93 -14.28
N VAL A 107 16.04 9.29 -14.09
CA VAL A 107 14.91 9.40 -15.01
C VAL A 107 14.40 10.83 -15.10
N THR A 108 14.29 11.49 -13.94
CA THR A 108 13.65 12.81 -13.82
C THR A 108 14.55 13.96 -14.22
N VAL A 109 15.87 13.76 -14.29
CA VAL A 109 16.80 14.70 -14.95
C VAL A 109 16.39 14.94 -16.40
N PHE A 110 16.08 13.88 -17.16
CA PHE A 110 15.69 14.04 -18.56
C PHE A 110 14.32 14.70 -18.70
N SER A 111 13.32 14.28 -17.91
CA SER A 111 11.99 14.91 -17.96
C SER A 111 12.02 16.37 -17.49
N GLY A 112 12.88 16.69 -16.51
CA GLY A 112 13.11 18.03 -15.98
C GLY A 112 13.61 19.04 -17.01
N THR A 113 14.22 18.59 -18.11
CA THR A 113 14.63 19.49 -19.20
C THR A 113 13.45 19.97 -20.05
N ILE A 114 12.34 19.22 -20.08
CA ILE A 114 11.29 19.39 -21.10
C ILE A 114 10.52 20.68 -20.88
N PHE A 115 10.09 20.96 -19.65
CA PHE A 115 9.28 22.15 -19.34
C PHE A 115 10.02 23.46 -19.64
N PRO A 116 11.28 23.67 -19.19
CA PRO A 116 12.04 24.87 -19.54
C PRO A 116 12.26 25.02 -21.05
N LEU A 117 12.48 23.92 -21.78
CA LEU A 117 12.59 23.95 -23.25
C LEU A 117 11.26 24.36 -23.92
N LEU A 118 10.12 23.83 -23.44
CA LEU A 118 8.80 24.22 -23.94
C LEU A 118 8.52 25.71 -23.70
N ALA A 119 8.89 26.24 -22.52
CA ALA A 119 8.76 27.65 -22.21
C ALA A 119 9.67 28.50 -23.11
N HIS A 120 10.95 28.12 -23.24
CA HIS A 120 11.92 28.87 -24.04
C HIS A 120 11.54 28.95 -25.54
N PHE A 121 11.00 27.87 -26.11
CA PHE A 121 10.61 27.84 -27.53
C PHE A 121 9.16 28.25 -27.82
N GLY A 122 8.26 28.14 -26.84
CA GLY A 122 6.82 28.43 -27.01
C GLY A 122 6.44 29.89 -26.76
N ILE A 123 7.28 30.63 -26.05
CA ILE A 123 6.97 31.99 -25.59
C ILE A 123 7.64 33.02 -26.50
N LYS A 124 6.85 33.98 -27.00
CA LYS A 124 7.36 35.19 -27.66
C LYS A 124 7.64 36.26 -26.60
N THR A 125 8.68 37.08 -26.82
CA THR A 125 9.20 38.10 -25.90
C THR A 125 8.17 39.14 -25.42
N GLU A 126 7.08 39.36 -26.17
CA GLU A 126 6.07 40.38 -25.85
C GLU A 126 5.01 39.94 -24.81
N GLN A 127 4.83 38.63 -24.60
CA GLN A 127 3.75 38.08 -23.75
C GLN A 127 4.27 37.01 -22.79
N VAL A 128 5.45 37.22 -22.20
CA VAL A 128 6.15 36.20 -21.42
C VAL A 128 5.30 35.69 -20.26
N GLY A 129 4.74 36.58 -19.45
CA GLY A 129 3.92 36.21 -18.30
C GLY A 129 2.70 35.37 -18.70
N GLN A 130 1.85 35.89 -19.58
CA GLN A 130 0.61 35.23 -19.98
C GLN A 130 0.86 33.85 -20.62
N ARG A 131 1.82 33.75 -21.55
CA ARG A 131 2.10 32.48 -22.24
C ARG A 131 2.74 31.44 -21.31
N LEU A 132 3.59 31.87 -20.38
CA LEU A 132 4.12 31.00 -19.36
C LEU A 132 3.02 30.42 -18.48
N SER A 133 2.08 31.27 -18.03
CA SER A 133 0.92 30.85 -17.23
C SER A 133 0.07 29.81 -17.96
N TRP A 134 -0.19 29.99 -19.26
CA TRP A 134 -0.95 29.01 -20.04
C TRP A 134 -0.24 27.67 -20.19
N ILE A 135 1.08 27.67 -20.41
CA ILE A 135 1.88 26.44 -20.46
C ILE A 135 1.82 25.72 -19.10
N TYR A 136 1.98 26.46 -18.00
CA TYR A 136 1.90 25.90 -16.65
C TYR A 136 0.51 25.32 -16.34
N LEU A 137 -0.56 26.05 -16.69
CA LEU A 137 -1.93 25.56 -16.53
C LEU A 137 -2.18 24.28 -17.33
N ALA A 138 -1.72 24.23 -18.58
CA ALA A 138 -1.85 23.04 -19.41
C ALA A 138 -1.13 21.84 -18.79
N ASN A 139 0.07 22.05 -18.22
CA ASN A 139 0.81 21.03 -17.50
C ASN A 139 0.02 20.51 -16.28
N ILE A 140 -0.55 21.39 -15.46
CA ILE A 140 -1.38 21.03 -14.30
C ILE A 140 -2.59 20.19 -14.73
N ILE A 141 -3.28 20.58 -15.80
CA ILE A 141 -4.43 19.82 -16.32
C ILE A 141 -3.98 18.42 -16.73
N GLY A 142 -2.90 18.33 -17.51
CA GLY A 142 -2.35 17.06 -17.95
C GLY A 142 -1.89 16.17 -16.79
N ALA A 143 -1.20 16.73 -15.81
CA ALA A 143 -0.79 16.08 -14.58
C ALA A 143 -2.00 15.55 -13.80
N THR A 144 -3.03 16.37 -13.61
CA THR A 144 -4.28 15.98 -12.93
C THR A 144 -4.95 14.81 -13.64
N VAL A 145 -5.11 14.89 -14.96
CA VAL A 145 -5.67 13.79 -15.78
C VAL A 145 -4.78 12.55 -15.71
N GLY A 146 -3.45 12.71 -15.70
CA GLY A 146 -2.48 11.64 -15.51
C GLY A 146 -2.66 10.91 -14.20
N THR A 147 -2.73 11.63 -13.08
CA THR A 147 -2.98 11.01 -11.78
C THR A 147 -4.32 10.28 -11.72
N GLY A 148 -5.37 10.87 -12.29
CA GLY A 148 -6.71 10.28 -12.36
C GLY A 148 -6.72 8.97 -13.16
N ILE A 149 -6.23 9.01 -14.40
CA ILE A 149 -6.23 7.85 -15.30
C ILE A 149 -5.28 6.76 -14.79
N THR A 150 -4.06 7.13 -14.38
CA THR A 150 -3.09 6.13 -13.89
C THR A 150 -3.55 5.48 -12.59
N GLY A 151 -3.96 6.28 -11.60
CA GLY A 151 -4.31 5.78 -10.27
C GLY A 151 -5.67 5.06 -10.20
N PHE A 152 -6.69 5.55 -10.90
CA PHE A 152 -8.04 4.99 -10.78
C PHE A 152 -8.45 4.02 -11.90
N TYR A 153 -7.91 4.18 -13.11
CA TYR A 153 -8.26 3.33 -14.25
C TYR A 153 -7.17 2.33 -14.59
N LEU A 154 -5.93 2.78 -14.85
CA LEU A 154 -4.87 1.88 -15.28
C LEU A 154 -4.49 0.90 -14.17
N MET A 155 -4.30 1.39 -12.93
CA MET A 155 -3.98 0.54 -11.79
C MET A 155 -5.08 -0.43 -11.40
N GLU A 156 -6.33 -0.18 -11.80
CA GLU A 156 -7.44 -1.11 -11.53
C GLU A 156 -7.49 -2.27 -12.52
N ASN A 157 -7.10 -2.03 -13.78
CA ASN A 157 -7.35 -2.95 -14.88
C ASN A 157 -6.08 -3.62 -15.44
N TYR A 158 -4.90 -3.11 -15.14
CA TYR A 158 -3.64 -3.56 -15.74
C TYR A 158 -2.55 -3.80 -14.69
N SER A 159 -1.67 -4.76 -14.96
CA SER A 159 -0.49 -5.02 -14.13
C SER A 159 0.49 -3.84 -14.17
N ILE A 160 1.34 -3.70 -13.16
CA ILE A 160 2.31 -2.60 -13.13
C ILE A 160 3.26 -2.62 -14.35
N THR A 161 3.60 -3.82 -14.84
CA THR A 161 4.47 -4.00 -16.02
C THR A 161 3.78 -3.53 -17.31
N GLN A 162 2.48 -3.81 -17.47
CA GLN A 162 1.66 -3.31 -18.57
C GLN A 162 1.55 -1.79 -18.53
N ILE A 163 1.37 -1.20 -17.35
CA ILE A 163 1.30 0.25 -17.18
C ILE A 163 2.65 0.90 -17.53
N ILE A 164 3.78 0.30 -17.14
CA ILE A 164 5.12 0.74 -17.55
C ILE A 164 5.25 0.74 -19.07
N PHE A 165 4.83 -0.34 -19.74
CA PHE A 165 4.86 -0.43 -21.20
C PHE A 165 3.96 0.62 -21.87
N PHE A 166 2.76 0.87 -21.33
CA PHE A 166 1.84 1.90 -21.80
C PHE A 166 2.46 3.30 -21.70
N VAL A 167 2.98 3.67 -20.52
CA VAL A 167 3.60 4.99 -20.30
C VAL A 167 4.84 5.19 -21.17
N PHE A 168 5.66 4.13 -21.33
CA PHE A 168 6.79 4.12 -22.27
C PHE A 168 6.32 4.39 -23.71
N THR A 169 5.28 3.68 -24.16
CA THR A 169 4.75 3.78 -25.53
C THR A 169 4.14 5.16 -25.78
N ALA A 170 3.33 5.67 -24.84
CA ALA A 170 2.73 7.00 -24.93
C ALA A 170 3.79 8.11 -25.00
N GLY A 171 4.86 8.00 -24.20
CA GLY A 171 5.99 8.91 -24.26
C GLY A 171 6.79 8.82 -25.56
N LEU A 172 6.99 7.61 -26.09
CA LEU A 172 7.65 7.41 -27.38
C LEU A 172 6.85 8.02 -28.54
N ILE A 173 5.52 7.84 -28.54
CA ILE A 173 4.60 8.46 -29.52
C ILE A 173 4.69 9.99 -29.42
N LEU A 174 4.64 10.54 -28.21
CA LEU A 174 4.78 11.99 -28.00
C LEU A 174 6.12 12.50 -28.54
N SER A 175 7.18 11.73 -28.32
CA SER A 175 8.53 12.05 -28.78
C SER A 175 8.64 12.08 -30.31
N LEU A 176 8.03 11.10 -30.99
CA LEU A 176 7.92 11.04 -32.45
C LEU A 176 7.03 12.16 -32.99
N PHE A 177 5.91 12.47 -32.33
CA PHE A 177 5.05 13.56 -32.72
C PHE A 177 5.80 14.91 -32.73
N VAL A 178 6.63 15.17 -31.71
CA VAL A 178 7.46 16.39 -31.66
C VAL A 178 8.54 16.39 -32.75
N SER A 179 9.12 15.24 -33.11
CA SER A 179 10.15 15.17 -34.15
C SER A 179 9.63 15.57 -35.53
N LEU A 180 8.36 15.25 -35.85
CA LEU A 180 7.70 15.60 -37.12
C LEU A 180 7.69 17.10 -37.40
N PHE A 181 7.63 17.94 -36.37
CA PHE A 181 7.56 19.41 -36.52
C PHE A 181 8.91 20.11 -36.39
N SER A 182 9.97 19.37 -36.11
CA SER A 182 11.25 19.94 -35.66
C SER A 182 12.48 19.52 -36.46
N GLN A 183 12.41 18.43 -37.23
CA GLN A 183 13.57 17.84 -37.92
C GLN A 183 13.43 17.88 -39.45
N GLY A 184 14.57 17.95 -40.15
CA GLY A 184 14.61 17.73 -41.61
C GLY A 184 14.34 16.26 -41.96
N SER A 185 13.84 15.99 -43.18
CA SER A 185 13.36 14.67 -43.59
C SER A 185 14.34 13.51 -43.36
N LYS A 186 15.64 13.70 -43.61
CA LYS A 186 16.68 12.68 -43.38
C LYS A 186 16.92 12.39 -41.88
N GLN A 187 16.94 13.42 -41.04
CA GLN A 187 17.13 13.26 -39.59
C GLN A 187 15.90 12.62 -38.94
N LEU A 188 14.72 13.04 -39.38
CA LEU A 188 13.45 12.47 -38.98
C LEU A 188 13.38 10.97 -39.30
N LEU A 189 13.77 10.56 -40.51
CA LEU A 189 13.79 9.15 -40.89
C LEU A 189 14.71 8.32 -39.99
N GLY A 190 15.94 8.78 -39.74
CA GLY A 190 16.87 8.10 -38.83
C GLY A 190 16.32 8.00 -37.41
N TYR A 191 15.64 9.05 -36.93
CA TYR A 191 15.02 9.05 -35.61
C TYR A 191 13.83 8.08 -35.51
N ILE A 192 12.97 8.03 -36.54
CA ILE A 192 11.87 7.06 -36.63
C ILE A 192 12.42 5.63 -36.63
N VAL A 193 13.50 5.36 -37.38
CA VAL A 193 14.14 4.04 -37.39
C VAL A 193 14.66 3.66 -36.01
N ILE A 194 15.39 4.56 -35.33
CA ILE A 194 15.92 4.30 -33.98
C ILE A 194 14.79 4.07 -32.98
N ALA A 195 13.78 4.93 -32.97
CA ALA A 195 12.62 4.80 -32.10
C ALA A 195 11.83 3.51 -32.37
N GLY A 196 11.63 3.16 -33.65
CA GLY A 196 10.95 1.95 -34.08
C GLY A 196 11.72 0.68 -33.70
N LEU A 197 13.03 0.65 -33.91
CA LEU A 197 13.89 -0.47 -33.47
C LEU A 197 13.83 -0.66 -31.96
N PHE A 198 13.89 0.45 -31.19
CA PHE A 198 13.80 0.36 -29.74
C PHE A 198 12.40 -0.09 -29.28
N PHE A 199 11.34 0.37 -29.94
CA PHE A 199 9.98 -0.10 -29.67
C PHE A 199 9.82 -1.61 -29.94
N ILE A 200 10.30 -2.09 -31.09
CA ILE A 200 10.26 -3.52 -31.45
C ILE A 200 11.04 -4.34 -30.44
N PHE A 201 12.24 -3.88 -30.05
CA PHE A 201 13.04 -4.52 -28.99
C PHE A 201 12.26 -4.60 -27.68
N VAL A 202 11.71 -3.48 -27.21
CA VAL A 202 10.93 -3.45 -25.97
C VAL A 202 9.72 -4.38 -26.07
N GLN A 203 8.95 -4.32 -27.16
CA GLN A 203 7.77 -5.16 -27.36
C GLN A 203 8.11 -6.66 -27.36
N GLN A 204 9.19 -7.06 -28.03
CA GLN A 204 9.61 -8.46 -28.12
C GLN A 204 10.16 -8.99 -26.79
N TRP A 205 10.88 -8.16 -26.05
CA TRP A 205 11.61 -8.58 -24.84
C TRP A 205 10.93 -8.17 -23.52
N HIS A 206 9.78 -7.48 -23.56
CA HIS A 206 9.11 -6.96 -22.36
C HIS A 206 8.84 -8.03 -21.31
N ASN A 207 8.22 -9.13 -21.72
CA ASN A 207 7.86 -10.23 -20.81
C ASN A 207 9.11 -10.88 -20.20
N THR A 208 10.20 -10.96 -20.96
CA THR A 208 11.47 -11.52 -20.48
C THR A 208 12.16 -10.58 -19.48
N ILE A 209 12.18 -9.28 -19.77
CA ILE A 209 12.76 -8.25 -18.89
C ILE A 209 12.03 -8.24 -17.55
N PHE A 210 10.70 -8.32 -17.58
CA PHE A 210 9.85 -8.26 -16.39
C PHE A 210 9.41 -9.64 -15.87
N ALA A 211 10.06 -10.72 -16.32
CA ALA A 211 9.79 -12.06 -15.81
C ALA A 211 10.01 -12.10 -14.29
N ASN A 212 8.99 -12.53 -13.55
CA ASN A 212 8.98 -12.61 -12.08
C ASN A 212 9.34 -11.28 -11.38
N PHE A 213 8.95 -10.15 -11.99
CA PHE A 213 9.31 -8.83 -11.49
C PHE A 213 8.88 -8.61 -10.03
N LEU A 214 7.63 -8.95 -9.69
CA LEU A 214 7.09 -8.77 -8.35
C LEU A 214 7.83 -9.63 -7.31
N GLU A 215 8.14 -10.88 -7.64
CA GLU A 215 8.87 -11.78 -6.76
C GLU A 215 10.29 -11.28 -6.49
N LYS A 216 10.98 -10.82 -7.53
CA LYS A 216 12.34 -10.29 -7.44
C LYS A 216 12.39 -9.03 -6.59
N ILE A 217 11.45 -8.10 -6.73
CA ILE A 217 11.44 -6.86 -5.93
C ILE A 217 11.03 -7.10 -4.47
N HIS A 218 10.20 -8.10 -4.20
CA HIS A 218 9.77 -8.45 -2.85
C HIS A 218 10.83 -9.29 -2.13
N PHE A 219 11.18 -10.45 -2.67
CA PHE A 219 12.10 -11.39 -2.02
C PHE A 219 13.56 -10.97 -2.15
N LYS A 220 13.92 -10.14 -3.13
CA LYS A 220 15.26 -9.58 -3.27
C LYS A 220 16.29 -10.73 -3.28
N LYS A 221 17.27 -10.69 -2.39
CA LYS A 221 18.30 -11.74 -2.25
C LYS A 221 17.72 -13.14 -1.97
N ASP A 222 16.54 -13.23 -1.37
CA ASP A 222 15.89 -14.50 -1.02
C ASP A 222 15.08 -15.08 -2.19
N TYR A 223 14.98 -14.40 -3.33
CA TYR A 223 14.19 -14.86 -4.48
C TYR A 223 14.64 -16.25 -4.96
N VAL A 224 15.95 -16.53 -4.98
CA VAL A 224 16.47 -17.84 -5.41
C VAL A 224 15.98 -18.97 -4.50
N LEU A 225 15.82 -18.70 -3.20
CA LEU A 225 15.38 -19.68 -2.21
C LEU A 225 13.85 -19.84 -2.18
N LYS A 226 13.13 -18.72 -2.31
CA LYS A 226 11.66 -18.70 -2.23
C LYS A 226 10.99 -19.03 -3.57
N GLY A 227 11.60 -18.66 -4.68
CA GLY A 227 11.02 -18.87 -6.01
C GLY A 227 9.78 -18.02 -6.27
N ASN A 228 8.85 -18.58 -7.05
CA ASN A 228 7.77 -17.83 -7.68
C ASN A 228 6.51 -17.73 -6.81
N TYR A 229 5.67 -16.75 -7.14
CA TYR A 229 4.32 -16.72 -6.61
C TYR A 229 3.45 -17.79 -7.26
N LYS A 230 2.50 -18.29 -6.47
CA LYS A 230 1.44 -19.18 -6.95
C LYS A 230 0.33 -18.38 -7.64
N PHE A 231 -0.06 -17.25 -7.03
CA PHE A 231 -1.04 -16.32 -7.55
C PHE A 231 -0.62 -14.89 -7.20
N SER A 232 -1.02 -13.94 -8.03
CA SER A 232 -0.92 -12.51 -7.73
C SER A 232 -2.10 -11.77 -8.32
N ASN A 233 -2.49 -10.68 -7.68
CA ASN A 233 -3.51 -9.77 -8.17
C ASN A 233 -3.03 -8.33 -7.89
N GLU A 234 -3.11 -7.51 -8.92
CA GLU A 234 -2.74 -6.10 -8.87
C GLU A 234 -3.99 -5.28 -9.21
N ASN A 235 -4.37 -4.37 -8.32
CA ASN A 235 -5.46 -3.42 -8.56
C ASN A 235 -5.15 -2.07 -7.88
N ARG A 236 -6.06 -1.09 -7.95
CA ARG A 236 -5.78 0.24 -7.37
C ARG A 236 -5.53 0.22 -5.87
N SER A 237 -6.14 -0.72 -5.14
CA SER A 237 -6.00 -0.84 -3.67
C SER A 237 -4.64 -1.42 -3.26
N GLY A 238 -3.98 -2.21 -4.13
CA GLY A 238 -2.67 -2.76 -3.81
C GLY A 238 -2.27 -3.96 -4.65
N ILE A 239 -1.12 -4.52 -4.31
CA ILE A 239 -0.60 -5.77 -4.89
C ILE A 239 -0.74 -6.84 -3.82
N ILE A 240 -1.44 -7.92 -4.15
CA ILE A 240 -1.50 -9.11 -3.32
C ILE A 240 -0.83 -10.28 -4.03
N ALA A 241 -0.13 -11.10 -3.28
CA ALA A 241 0.58 -12.25 -3.82
C ALA A 241 0.54 -13.43 -2.84
N THR A 242 0.57 -14.65 -3.38
CA THR A 242 0.62 -15.87 -2.56
C THR A 242 1.82 -16.72 -2.88
N HIS A 243 2.40 -17.31 -1.84
CA HIS A 243 3.55 -18.19 -1.94
C HIS A 243 3.43 -19.33 -0.93
N TYR A 244 3.76 -20.54 -1.35
CA TYR A 244 3.77 -21.69 -0.45
C TYR A 244 4.97 -21.62 0.50
N ASN A 245 4.70 -21.45 1.80
CA ASN A 245 5.76 -21.47 2.81
C ASN A 245 5.90 -22.88 3.38
N LYS A 246 7.08 -23.48 3.20
CA LYS A 246 7.40 -24.83 3.68
C LYS A 246 7.42 -24.95 5.21
N GLU A 247 7.87 -23.92 5.93
CA GLU A 247 7.97 -23.93 7.39
C GLU A 247 6.59 -23.83 8.05
N MET A 248 5.68 -23.05 7.47
CA MET A 248 4.32 -22.90 7.96
C MET A 248 3.34 -23.94 7.39
N GLU A 249 3.80 -24.73 6.41
CA GLU A 249 3.00 -25.71 5.66
C GLU A 249 1.68 -25.12 5.11
N CYS A 250 1.73 -23.89 4.61
CA CYS A 250 0.55 -23.22 4.08
C CYS A 250 0.89 -22.15 3.04
N ASP A 251 -0.09 -21.82 2.20
CA ASP A 251 0.01 -20.71 1.26
C ASP A 251 -0.11 -19.37 2.01
N VAL A 252 1.00 -18.67 2.12
CA VAL A 252 1.11 -17.35 2.75
C VAL A 252 0.64 -16.28 1.78
N ILE A 253 -0.09 -15.30 2.30
CA ILE A 253 -0.51 -14.11 1.57
C ILE A 253 0.33 -12.92 1.97
N TYR A 254 0.77 -12.17 0.97
CA TYR A 254 1.44 -10.91 1.12
C TYR A 254 0.58 -9.77 0.58
N GLY A 255 0.23 -8.81 1.43
CA GLY A 255 -0.41 -7.56 1.03
C GLY A 255 0.63 -6.45 0.96
N GLY A 256 0.88 -5.91 -0.24
CA GLY A 256 1.86 -4.86 -0.45
C GLY A 256 3.29 -5.26 -0.05
N GLY A 257 3.66 -6.53 -0.25
CA GLY A 257 5.00 -7.05 0.02
C GLY A 257 5.28 -7.41 1.49
N VAL A 258 4.25 -7.52 2.32
CA VAL A 258 4.38 -7.90 3.75
C VAL A 258 3.41 -9.01 4.09
N TYR A 259 3.80 -9.90 5.00
CA TYR A 259 2.94 -10.98 5.49
C TYR A 259 1.62 -10.40 6.02
N ASP A 260 0.49 -10.93 5.52
CA ASP A 260 -0.83 -10.63 6.09
C ASP A 260 -1.41 -11.84 6.81
N SER A 261 -1.41 -13.00 6.17
CA SER A 261 -2.07 -14.21 6.67
C SER A 261 -1.54 -15.46 5.97
N CYS A 262 -2.08 -16.62 6.36
CA CYS A 262 -1.94 -17.88 5.67
C CYS A 262 -3.29 -18.58 5.47
N PHE A 263 -3.44 -19.31 4.37
CA PHE A 263 -4.58 -20.19 4.11
C PHE A 263 -4.54 -21.43 5.03
N ASN A 264 -4.93 -21.24 6.29
CA ASN A 264 -5.00 -22.30 7.29
C ASN A 264 -6.10 -21.96 8.31
N VAL A 265 -6.97 -22.94 8.60
CA VAL A 265 -8.10 -22.84 9.54
C VAL A 265 -7.89 -23.67 10.83
N ASN A 266 -6.80 -24.44 10.90
CA ASN A 266 -6.46 -25.25 12.07
C ASN A 266 -6.17 -24.34 13.27
N PRO A 267 -6.90 -24.44 14.39
CA PRO A 267 -6.65 -23.65 15.59
C PRO A 267 -5.21 -23.71 16.10
N ASP A 268 -4.55 -24.86 15.94
CA ASP A 268 -3.15 -25.10 16.35
C ASP A 268 -2.14 -24.81 15.23
N GLY A 269 -2.59 -24.20 14.12
CA GLY A 269 -1.77 -23.86 12.96
C GLY A 269 -0.78 -22.71 13.21
N ALA A 270 0.27 -22.65 12.40
CA ALA A 270 1.38 -21.69 12.55
C ALA A 270 1.01 -20.23 12.22
N ASN A 271 -0.17 -19.96 11.65
CA ASN A 271 -0.61 -18.61 11.26
C ASN A 271 -1.21 -17.79 12.42
N GLY A 272 -1.22 -18.34 13.65
CA GLY A 272 -1.76 -17.67 14.83
C GLY A 272 -3.26 -17.42 14.74
N ILE A 273 -4.01 -18.28 14.03
CA ILE A 273 -5.48 -18.18 13.95
C ILE A 273 -6.17 -18.43 15.31
N ASN A 274 -5.46 -19.04 16.26
CA ASN A 274 -5.89 -19.17 17.66
C ASN A 274 -6.40 -17.85 18.26
N ARG A 275 -5.84 -16.71 17.83
CA ARG A 275 -6.24 -15.37 18.27
C ARG A 275 -7.72 -15.08 18.02
N VAL A 276 -8.33 -15.58 16.95
CA VAL A 276 -9.77 -15.40 16.65
C VAL A 276 -10.63 -16.01 17.75
N TYR A 277 -10.25 -17.20 18.21
CA TYR A 277 -11.02 -17.96 19.18
C TYR A 277 -10.94 -17.37 20.60
N ALA A 278 -10.10 -16.36 20.84
CA ALA A 278 -10.12 -15.61 22.10
C ALA A 278 -11.49 -14.98 22.39
N ILE A 279 -12.32 -14.78 21.36
CA ILE A 279 -13.71 -14.31 21.49
C ILE A 279 -14.51 -15.07 22.56
N VAL A 280 -14.26 -16.36 22.75
CA VAL A 280 -15.00 -17.20 23.72
C VAL A 280 -14.83 -16.76 25.17
N LYS A 281 -13.74 -16.03 25.46
CA LYS A 281 -13.43 -15.49 26.78
C LYS A 281 -13.62 -13.97 26.85
N LEU A 282 -13.74 -13.30 25.70
CA LEU A 282 -13.94 -11.86 25.63
C LEU A 282 -15.42 -11.47 25.63
N HIS A 283 -16.31 -12.32 25.13
CA HIS A 283 -17.74 -12.05 25.08
C HIS A 283 -18.57 -13.32 25.36
N PRO A 284 -19.62 -13.25 26.21
CA PRO A 284 -20.38 -14.45 26.61
C PRO A 284 -21.21 -15.06 25.47
N SER A 285 -21.83 -14.23 24.62
CA SER A 285 -22.67 -14.69 23.51
C SER A 285 -22.86 -13.61 22.43
N PRO A 286 -21.83 -13.30 21.61
CA PRO A 286 -21.94 -12.25 20.58
C PRO A 286 -22.71 -12.75 19.35
N LYS A 287 -23.72 -12.01 18.88
CA LYS A 287 -24.58 -12.40 17.75
C LYS A 287 -24.21 -11.72 16.44
N LYS A 288 -23.90 -10.42 16.50
CA LYS A 288 -23.50 -9.60 15.35
C LYS A 288 -22.01 -9.32 15.43
N VAL A 289 -21.27 -9.78 14.43
CA VAL A 289 -19.82 -9.58 14.32
C VAL A 289 -19.51 -8.71 13.11
N LEU A 290 -18.67 -7.69 13.31
CA LEU A 290 -18.05 -6.94 12.22
C LEU A 290 -16.58 -7.36 12.11
N VAL A 291 -16.12 -7.65 10.92
CA VAL A 291 -14.71 -7.92 10.61
C VAL A 291 -14.20 -6.83 9.67
N ILE A 292 -13.16 -6.11 10.05
CA ILE A 292 -12.51 -5.12 9.19
C ILE A 292 -11.17 -5.71 8.69
N GLY A 293 -11.10 -5.94 7.39
CA GLY A 293 -10.04 -6.68 6.71
C GLY A 293 -10.35 -8.18 6.59
N LEU A 294 -10.12 -8.75 5.41
CA LEU A 294 -10.45 -10.13 5.08
C LEU A 294 -9.21 -11.01 4.86
N SER A 295 -8.20 -10.50 4.15
CA SER A 295 -6.99 -11.24 3.79
C SER A 295 -7.29 -12.64 3.21
N SER A 296 -6.83 -13.73 3.83
CA SER A 296 -7.07 -15.11 3.38
C SER A 296 -8.50 -15.61 3.58
N GLY A 297 -9.36 -14.85 4.26
CA GLY A 297 -10.67 -15.31 4.69
C GLY A 297 -10.63 -16.39 5.77
N SER A 298 -9.46 -16.85 6.21
CA SER A 298 -9.32 -17.92 7.22
C SER A 298 -9.98 -17.55 8.55
N TRP A 299 -9.91 -16.28 8.95
CA TRP A 299 -10.49 -15.80 10.21
C TRP A 299 -12.01 -15.73 10.14
N VAL A 300 -12.56 -15.23 9.04
CA VAL A 300 -14.01 -15.27 8.78
C VAL A 300 -14.48 -16.72 8.73
N ARG A 301 -13.72 -17.60 8.06
CA ARG A 301 -14.03 -19.04 8.01
C ARG A 301 -14.00 -19.71 9.38
N ALA A 302 -13.08 -19.31 10.26
CA ALA A 302 -13.03 -19.77 11.64
C ALA A 302 -14.26 -19.34 12.44
N LEU A 303 -14.75 -18.11 12.23
CA LEU A 303 -15.99 -17.64 12.84
C LEU A 303 -17.20 -18.45 12.35
N THR A 304 -17.28 -18.80 11.07
CA THR A 304 -18.45 -19.54 10.54
C THR A 304 -18.61 -20.95 11.11
N TYR A 305 -17.59 -21.52 11.78
CA TYR A 305 -17.74 -22.79 12.49
C TYR A 305 -18.71 -22.70 13.68
N SER A 306 -18.91 -21.54 14.29
CA SER A 306 -19.91 -21.40 15.34
C SER A 306 -21.26 -21.02 14.75
N ASN A 307 -22.31 -21.76 15.12
CA ASN A 307 -23.70 -21.42 14.80
C ASN A 307 -24.28 -20.30 15.70
N LEU A 308 -23.51 -19.82 16.67
CA LEU A 308 -23.94 -18.79 17.61
C LEU A 308 -24.05 -17.41 16.96
N PHE A 309 -23.19 -17.12 15.98
CA PHE A 309 -23.22 -15.89 15.21
C PHE A 309 -24.38 -15.89 14.24
N GLU A 310 -25.14 -14.81 14.22
CA GLU A 310 -26.33 -14.60 13.36
C GLU A 310 -26.00 -13.72 12.16
N LYS A 311 -25.06 -12.78 12.31
CA LYS A 311 -24.58 -11.88 11.24
C LYS A 311 -23.09 -11.66 11.35
N ILE A 312 -22.37 -11.78 10.23
CA ILE A 312 -20.95 -11.48 10.09
C ILE A 312 -20.80 -10.52 8.90
N ASP A 313 -20.67 -9.23 9.18
CA ASP A 313 -20.31 -8.25 8.15
C ASP A 313 -18.79 -8.22 8.02
N VAL A 314 -18.28 -8.22 6.80
CA VAL A 314 -16.86 -8.09 6.49
C VAL A 314 -16.65 -6.87 5.62
N VAL A 315 -15.76 -5.96 6.01
CA VAL A 315 -15.39 -4.80 5.18
C VAL A 315 -13.96 -4.96 4.71
N GLU A 316 -13.77 -5.07 3.40
CA GLU A 316 -12.47 -5.28 2.76
C GLU A 316 -12.22 -4.23 1.66
N ILE A 317 -11.09 -3.54 1.73
CA ILE A 317 -10.76 -2.45 0.81
C ILE A 317 -10.25 -2.94 -0.55
N ASN A 318 -9.62 -4.12 -0.56
CA ASN A 318 -9.01 -4.73 -1.73
C ASN A 318 -9.83 -5.94 -2.19
N HIS A 319 -10.62 -5.74 -3.24
CA HIS A 319 -11.46 -6.80 -3.82
C HIS A 319 -10.66 -7.99 -4.36
N GLY A 320 -9.36 -7.83 -4.64
CA GLY A 320 -8.49 -8.89 -5.13
C GLY A 320 -8.38 -10.09 -4.18
N TYR A 321 -8.56 -9.88 -2.86
CA TYR A 321 -8.59 -11.01 -1.92
C TYR A 321 -9.76 -11.96 -2.20
N LEU A 322 -10.89 -11.46 -2.71
CA LEU A 322 -12.04 -12.32 -3.03
C LEU A 322 -11.72 -13.28 -4.17
N ASP A 323 -11.03 -12.79 -5.20
CA ASP A 323 -10.61 -13.62 -6.33
C ASP A 323 -9.62 -14.69 -5.88
N LEU A 324 -8.70 -14.33 -4.99
CA LEU A 324 -7.75 -15.26 -4.42
C LEU A 324 -8.45 -16.35 -3.58
N ILE A 325 -9.37 -15.99 -2.69
CA ILE A 325 -10.07 -16.93 -1.80
C ILE A 325 -10.86 -17.98 -2.58
N LYS A 326 -11.40 -17.65 -3.76
CA LYS A 326 -12.13 -18.61 -4.62
C LYS A 326 -11.29 -19.85 -4.97
N HIS A 327 -9.96 -19.73 -5.01
CA HIS A 327 -9.05 -20.86 -5.29
C HIS A 327 -8.85 -21.81 -4.11
N TYR A 328 -9.36 -21.49 -2.92
CA TYR A 328 -9.15 -22.26 -1.69
C TYR A 328 -10.48 -22.83 -1.19
N PRO A 329 -10.75 -24.14 -1.38
CA PRO A 329 -12.07 -24.73 -1.13
C PRO A 329 -12.62 -24.57 0.29
N GLU A 330 -11.74 -24.54 1.29
CA GLU A 330 -12.19 -24.41 2.68
C GLU A 330 -12.58 -22.98 3.02
N GLN A 331 -11.79 -21.99 2.57
CA GLN A 331 -12.03 -20.57 2.81
C GLN A 331 -13.15 -20.03 1.91
N SER A 332 -13.28 -20.50 0.67
CA SER A 332 -14.35 -20.07 -0.24
C SER A 332 -15.77 -20.40 0.24
N LYS A 333 -15.91 -21.29 1.25
CA LYS A 333 -17.20 -21.54 1.93
C LYS A 333 -17.80 -20.28 2.55
N ILE A 334 -17.01 -19.26 2.90
CA ILE A 334 -17.53 -17.99 3.42
C ILE A 334 -18.47 -17.30 2.43
N PHE A 335 -18.32 -17.53 1.11
CA PHE A 335 -19.21 -16.95 0.09
C PHE A 335 -20.59 -17.62 0.03
N LYS A 336 -20.74 -18.80 0.63
CA LYS A 336 -21.99 -19.57 0.63
C LYS A 336 -22.71 -19.52 1.98
N ASP A 337 -22.06 -19.00 3.02
CA ASP A 337 -22.66 -18.86 4.34
C ASP A 337 -23.59 -17.64 4.35
N SER A 338 -24.89 -17.86 4.54
CA SER A 338 -25.91 -16.81 4.49
C SER A 338 -25.75 -15.74 5.58
N ARG A 339 -24.94 -16.01 6.60
CA ARG A 339 -24.65 -15.06 7.69
C ARG A 339 -23.52 -14.10 7.33
N VAL A 340 -22.72 -14.41 6.31
CA VAL A 340 -21.56 -13.61 5.91
C VAL A 340 -21.96 -12.64 4.80
N THR A 341 -21.79 -11.34 5.04
CA THR A 341 -21.95 -10.29 4.01
C THR A 341 -20.63 -9.55 3.85
N ILE A 342 -20.09 -9.54 2.63
CA ILE A 342 -18.80 -8.89 2.33
C ILE A 342 -19.06 -7.57 1.59
N HIS A 343 -18.52 -6.49 2.13
CA HIS A 343 -18.61 -5.13 1.60
C HIS A 343 -17.24 -4.70 1.08
N ILE A 344 -17.14 -4.32 -0.20
CA ILE A 344 -15.91 -3.75 -0.77
C ILE A 344 -15.87 -2.25 -0.48
N ASP A 345 -15.22 -1.87 0.60
CA ASP A 345 -15.17 -0.50 1.10
C ASP A 345 -13.94 -0.29 2.00
N ASP A 346 -13.58 0.96 2.26
CA ASP A 346 -12.66 1.32 3.33
C ASP A 346 -13.41 1.24 4.67
N GLY A 347 -12.86 0.51 5.65
CA GLY A 347 -13.52 0.25 6.94
C GLY A 347 -13.95 1.52 7.67
N ARG A 348 -13.13 2.57 7.61
CA ARG A 348 -13.43 3.87 8.23
C ARG A 348 -14.53 4.62 7.48
N ARG A 349 -14.47 4.67 6.16
CA ARG A 349 -15.51 5.28 5.30
C ARG A 349 -16.84 4.56 5.44
N TRP A 350 -16.82 3.22 5.50
CA TRP A 350 -18.01 2.39 5.66
C TRP A 350 -18.70 2.65 7.01
N LEU A 351 -17.95 2.66 8.12
CA LEU A 351 -18.47 2.99 9.45
C LEU A 351 -19.04 4.42 9.55
N LYS A 352 -18.48 5.39 8.80
CA LYS A 352 -19.06 6.75 8.76
C LYS A 352 -20.42 6.82 8.04
N ARG A 353 -20.70 5.85 7.15
CA ARG A 353 -21.94 5.81 6.35
C ARG A 353 -22.99 4.87 6.94
N ASN A 354 -22.55 3.84 7.65
CA ASN A 354 -23.40 2.85 8.30
C ASN A 354 -23.72 3.28 9.75
N LYS A 355 -24.79 2.73 10.33
CA LYS A 355 -25.21 2.98 11.73
C LYS A 355 -25.47 1.69 12.51
N ASP A 356 -25.24 0.53 11.90
CA ASP A 356 -25.42 -0.78 12.50
C ASP A 356 -24.50 -0.94 13.71
N LYS A 357 -24.98 -1.65 14.73
CA LYS A 357 -24.21 -1.96 15.93
C LYS A 357 -23.90 -3.44 16.03
N TYR A 358 -22.77 -3.74 16.66
CA TYR A 358 -22.18 -5.06 16.74
C TYR A 358 -21.82 -5.42 18.18
N ASP A 359 -21.97 -6.69 18.52
CA ASP A 359 -21.52 -7.25 19.81
C ASP A 359 -20.00 -7.42 19.81
N PHE A 360 -19.41 -7.63 18.64
CA PHE A 360 -17.98 -7.86 18.49
C PHE A 360 -17.45 -7.25 17.19
N ILE A 361 -16.39 -6.45 17.28
CA ILE A 361 -15.68 -5.89 16.14
C ILE A 361 -14.26 -6.44 16.12
N LEU A 362 -13.92 -7.20 15.09
CA LEU A 362 -12.64 -7.89 14.91
C LEU A 362 -11.81 -7.21 13.82
N MET A 363 -10.56 -6.88 14.11
CA MET A 363 -9.66 -6.32 13.10
C MET A 363 -8.28 -6.97 13.16
N ASN A 364 -7.93 -7.74 12.14
CA ASN A 364 -6.55 -8.21 11.97
C ASN A 364 -5.80 -7.23 11.07
N THR A 365 -5.53 -6.04 11.61
CA THR A 365 -4.84 -4.96 10.91
C THR A 365 -3.43 -5.38 10.49
N THR A 366 -2.92 -4.74 9.43
CA THR A 366 -1.53 -4.92 9.00
C THR A 366 -0.54 -4.33 10.03
N PHE A 367 0.76 -4.43 9.75
CA PHE A 367 1.80 -3.97 10.66
C PHE A 367 1.71 -2.47 11.00
N HIS A 368 1.88 -2.14 12.30
CA HIS A 368 1.72 -0.80 12.88
C HIS A 368 2.68 0.26 12.32
N TRP A 369 3.77 -0.13 11.67
CA TRP A 369 4.74 0.81 11.07
C TRP A 369 4.41 1.13 9.60
N ARG A 370 3.36 0.55 9.01
CA ARG A 370 3.00 0.77 7.61
C ARG A 370 2.20 2.04 7.44
N SER A 371 2.35 2.65 6.26
CA SER A 371 1.62 3.84 5.87
C SER A 371 0.10 3.65 6.01
N TYR A 372 -0.56 4.68 6.54
CA TYR A 372 -2.01 4.79 6.72
C TYR A 372 -2.64 3.91 7.80
N ILE A 373 -1.88 3.07 8.51
CA ILE A 373 -2.41 2.23 9.56
C ILE A 373 -2.99 3.04 10.73
N THR A 374 -2.47 4.25 10.96
CA THR A 374 -3.01 5.22 11.94
C THR A 374 -4.52 5.41 11.76
N ASN A 375 -5.02 5.41 10.53
CA ASN A 375 -6.44 5.59 10.23
C ASN A 375 -7.36 4.49 10.80
N LEU A 376 -6.80 3.35 11.22
CA LEU A 376 -7.54 2.21 11.78
C LEU A 376 -7.23 1.94 13.25
N VAL A 377 -6.32 2.71 13.87
CA VAL A 377 -5.92 2.50 15.27
C VAL A 377 -5.83 3.80 16.09
N SER A 378 -6.11 4.96 15.47
CA SER A 378 -6.17 6.25 16.16
C SER A 378 -7.33 6.31 17.14
N SER A 379 -7.22 7.17 18.15
CA SER A 379 -8.29 7.40 19.11
C SER A 379 -9.55 7.96 18.43
N ASP A 380 -9.41 8.74 17.36
CA ASP A 380 -10.51 9.21 16.52
C ASP A 380 -11.25 8.06 15.83
N PHE A 381 -10.52 7.09 15.28
CA PHE A 381 -11.14 5.89 14.72
C PHE A 381 -11.79 5.03 15.81
N LEU A 382 -11.14 4.85 16.96
CA LEU A 382 -11.70 4.09 18.08
C LEU A 382 -12.97 4.73 18.66
N LYS A 383 -13.09 6.07 18.62
CA LYS A 383 -14.35 6.77 18.94
C LYS A 383 -15.46 6.42 17.95
N ILE A 384 -15.16 6.32 16.65
CA ILE A 384 -16.13 5.86 15.64
C ILE A 384 -16.56 4.42 15.93
N ILE A 385 -15.59 3.53 16.20
CA ILE A 385 -15.84 2.13 16.57
C ILE A 385 -16.74 2.03 17.80
N LYS A 386 -16.48 2.85 18.83
CA LYS A 386 -17.26 2.84 20.07
C LYS A 386 -18.75 3.14 19.83
N LEU A 387 -19.09 3.99 18.86
CA LEU A 387 -20.48 4.27 18.47
C LEU A 387 -21.20 3.08 17.81
N HIS A 388 -20.43 2.14 17.25
CA HIS A 388 -20.91 0.94 16.57
C HIS A 388 -20.89 -0.31 17.46
N LEU A 389 -20.54 -0.17 18.75
CA LEU A 389 -20.64 -1.26 19.72
C LEU A 389 -22.02 -1.26 20.37
N GLU A 390 -22.61 -2.45 20.49
CA GLU A 390 -23.74 -2.67 21.39
C GLU A 390 -23.31 -2.48 22.86
N PRO A 391 -24.24 -2.27 23.80
CA PRO A 391 -23.93 -2.28 25.23
C PRO A 391 -23.18 -3.56 25.64
N GLY A 392 -21.94 -3.40 26.13
CA GLY A 392 -21.08 -4.54 26.47
C GLY A 392 -20.37 -5.21 25.29
N GLY A 393 -20.48 -4.62 24.09
CA GLY A 393 -19.74 -5.03 22.91
C GLY A 393 -18.23 -4.82 23.07
N VAL A 394 -17.46 -5.55 22.27
CA VAL A 394 -16.00 -5.59 22.36
C VAL A 394 -15.38 -5.25 21.01
N VAL A 395 -14.40 -4.35 21.00
CA VAL A 395 -13.46 -4.25 19.87
C VAL A 395 -12.22 -5.07 20.20
N TYR A 396 -11.77 -5.90 19.26
CA TYR A 396 -10.62 -6.79 19.41
C TYR A 396 -9.75 -6.76 18.17
N TYR A 397 -8.51 -6.29 18.29
CA TYR A 397 -7.69 -5.98 17.14
C TYR A 397 -6.19 -6.15 17.35
N ASN A 398 -5.48 -6.35 16.24
CA ASN A 398 -4.05 -6.63 16.23
C ASN A 398 -3.23 -5.37 16.54
N THR A 399 -2.32 -5.46 17.49
CA THR A 399 -1.39 -4.36 17.82
C THR A 399 -0.05 -4.50 17.12
N THR A 400 0.25 -5.68 16.57
CA THR A 400 1.52 -6.01 15.90
C THR A 400 2.76 -5.63 16.72
N GLY A 401 2.62 -5.66 18.05
CA GLY A 401 3.70 -5.37 18.99
C GLY A 401 3.73 -3.94 19.54
N SER A 402 2.94 -3.02 18.99
CA SER A 402 2.90 -1.64 19.47
C SER A 402 2.12 -1.53 20.78
N TRP A 403 2.77 -0.94 21.80
CA TRP A 403 2.12 -0.56 23.05
C TRP A 403 1.38 0.77 22.94
N ASP A 404 1.71 1.64 21.98
CA ASP A 404 0.97 2.88 21.74
C ASP A 404 -0.46 2.60 21.30
N ILE A 405 -0.66 1.52 20.54
CA ILE A 405 -2.00 1.06 20.14
C ILE A 405 -2.81 0.62 21.37
N VAL A 406 -2.19 -0.11 22.31
CA VAL A 406 -2.84 -0.53 23.56
C VAL A 406 -3.16 0.68 24.44
N TYR A 407 -2.22 1.63 24.52
CA TYR A 407 -2.40 2.88 25.25
C TYR A 407 -3.55 3.71 24.68
N THR A 408 -3.60 3.86 23.35
CA THR A 408 -4.68 4.54 22.65
C THR A 408 -6.04 3.88 22.88
N ALA A 409 -6.11 2.55 23.01
CA ALA A 409 -7.34 1.87 23.43
C ALA A 409 -7.76 2.25 24.86
N ALA A 410 -6.79 2.32 25.78
CA ALA A 410 -7.00 2.63 27.19
C ALA A 410 -7.47 4.07 27.44
N THR A 411 -7.16 5.02 26.54
CA THR A 411 -7.70 6.38 26.61
C THR A 411 -9.19 6.45 26.26
N ILE A 412 -9.72 5.47 25.50
CA ILE A 412 -11.10 5.49 24.98
C ILE A 412 -12.05 4.55 25.73
N PHE A 413 -11.56 3.41 26.20
CA PHE A 413 -12.38 2.36 26.82
C PHE A 413 -12.09 2.19 28.31
N LYS A 414 -13.10 1.76 29.08
CA LYS A 414 -12.99 1.56 30.54
C LYS A 414 -12.24 0.29 30.95
N HIS A 415 -12.22 -0.72 30.08
CA HIS A 415 -11.57 -2.00 30.33
C HIS A 415 -10.73 -2.38 29.12
N VAL A 416 -9.47 -2.76 29.35
CA VAL A 416 -8.54 -3.14 28.29
C VAL A 416 -7.79 -4.40 28.70
N VAL A 417 -7.83 -5.42 27.86
CA VAL A 417 -7.08 -6.67 28.05
C VAL A 417 -6.19 -6.93 26.84
N LYS A 418 -5.02 -7.50 27.07
CA LYS A 418 -4.10 -7.88 26.00
C LYS A 418 -4.05 -9.39 25.87
N PHE A 419 -4.24 -9.88 24.65
CA PHE A 419 -3.97 -11.26 24.29
C PHE A 419 -2.65 -11.34 23.54
N SER A 420 -1.60 -11.79 24.22
CA SER A 420 -0.37 -12.21 23.56
C SER A 420 -0.51 -13.70 23.28
N GLY A 421 -0.42 -14.10 22.01
CA GLY A 421 -0.33 -15.52 21.67
C GLY A 421 0.99 -16.14 22.17
N SER A 422 1.40 -17.25 21.57
CA SER A 422 2.71 -17.88 21.87
C SER A 422 3.92 -17.03 21.47
N SER A 423 3.76 -15.90 20.78
CA SER A 423 4.84 -14.94 20.49
C SER A 423 4.69 -13.65 21.30
N THR A 424 5.79 -13.20 21.88
CA THR A 424 5.88 -12.00 22.72
C THR A 424 5.82 -10.69 21.93
N SER A 425 5.98 -10.74 20.61
CA SER A 425 6.08 -9.59 19.71
C SER A 425 4.80 -9.25 18.94
N ALA A 426 3.82 -10.15 18.84
CA ALA A 426 2.53 -9.89 18.19
C ALA A 426 1.38 -10.02 19.18
N GLY A 427 0.88 -8.88 19.67
CA GLY A 427 -0.25 -8.84 20.61
C GLY A 427 -1.56 -8.43 19.92
N PHE A 428 -2.67 -8.89 20.48
CA PHE A 428 -3.99 -8.30 20.26
C PHE A 428 -4.41 -7.54 21.50
N VAL A 429 -5.23 -6.51 21.31
CA VAL A 429 -5.90 -5.79 22.39
C VAL A 429 -7.40 -5.98 22.25
N ALA A 430 -8.08 -6.28 23.36
CA ALA A 430 -9.52 -6.21 23.46
C ALA A 430 -9.90 -5.05 24.37
N ALA A 431 -10.86 -4.23 23.94
CA ALA A 431 -11.31 -3.06 24.67
C ALA A 431 -12.83 -2.97 24.70
N SER A 432 -13.39 -2.59 25.85
CA SER A 432 -14.84 -2.47 26.07
C SER A 432 -15.13 -1.53 27.24
N ASP A 433 -16.38 -1.06 27.31
CA ASP A 433 -16.90 -0.38 28.51
C ASP A 433 -17.48 -1.37 29.54
N ARG A 434 -17.45 -2.68 29.26
CA ARG A 434 -17.77 -3.77 30.18
C ARG A 434 -16.52 -4.56 30.55
N SER A 435 -16.44 -5.02 31.80
CA SER A 435 -15.39 -5.94 32.25
C SER A 435 -15.40 -7.26 31.48
N PHE A 436 -14.22 -7.89 31.33
CA PHE A 436 -14.02 -9.16 30.61
C PHE A 436 -14.22 -10.43 31.47
N ASN A 437 -15.08 -10.36 32.49
CA ASN A 437 -15.34 -11.47 33.41
C ASN A 437 -16.40 -12.43 32.84
N VAL A 438 -15.99 -13.26 31.88
CA VAL A 438 -16.85 -14.34 31.34
C VAL A 438 -16.65 -15.60 32.18
N ASP A 439 -17.76 -16.19 32.63
CA ASP A 439 -17.74 -17.44 33.40
C ASP A 439 -17.02 -18.56 32.61
N PRO A 440 -16.13 -19.35 33.24
CA PRO A 440 -15.43 -20.45 32.56
C PRO A 440 -16.36 -21.50 31.94
N VAL A 441 -17.52 -21.76 32.54
CA VAL A 441 -18.55 -22.68 32.02
C VAL A 441 -19.16 -22.11 30.74
N ILE A 442 -19.50 -20.82 30.73
CA ILE A 442 -20.00 -20.12 29.52
C ILE A 442 -18.93 -20.14 28.43
N SER A 443 -17.68 -19.85 28.77
CA SER A 443 -16.57 -19.86 27.80
C SER A 443 -16.36 -21.24 27.18
N LYS A 444 -16.44 -22.32 27.97
CA LYS A 444 -16.36 -23.71 27.49
C LYS A 444 -17.57 -24.09 26.63
N SER A 445 -18.77 -23.69 27.05
CA SER A 445 -20.00 -23.91 26.28
C SER A 445 -19.92 -23.19 24.93
N PHE A 446 -19.50 -21.93 24.91
CA PHE A 446 -19.31 -21.19 23.67
C PHE A 446 -18.24 -21.85 22.78
N ALA A 447 -17.09 -22.26 23.33
CA ALA A 447 -16.08 -22.99 22.57
C ALA A 447 -16.61 -24.28 21.93
N SER A 448 -17.56 -24.96 22.58
CA SER A 448 -18.19 -26.19 22.04
C SER A 448 -19.10 -25.94 20.83
N THR A 449 -19.53 -24.71 20.59
CA THR A 449 -20.36 -24.35 19.42
C THR A 449 -19.59 -24.35 18.10
N PHE A 450 -18.25 -24.31 18.15
CA PHE A 450 -17.41 -24.29 16.95
C PHE A 450 -17.29 -25.70 16.36
N LEU A 451 -18.07 -25.95 15.31
CA LEU A 451 -18.19 -27.24 14.63
C LEU A 451 -17.91 -27.09 13.13
N ASN A 452 -17.24 -28.09 12.54
CA ASN A 452 -17.08 -28.22 11.09
C ASN A 452 -17.87 -29.45 10.62
N GLY A 453 -19.10 -29.24 10.19
CA GLY A 453 -20.10 -30.31 10.15
C GLY A 453 -20.37 -30.77 11.58
N ASP A 454 -20.27 -32.07 11.85
CA ASP A 454 -20.47 -32.63 13.19
C ASP A 454 -19.18 -32.71 14.03
N LYS A 455 -18.04 -32.29 13.47
CA LYS A 455 -16.73 -32.41 14.13
C LYS A 455 -16.40 -31.16 14.94
N PRO A 456 -16.07 -31.28 16.24
CA PRO A 456 -15.67 -30.14 17.04
C PRO A 456 -14.32 -29.58 16.57
N VAL A 457 -14.25 -28.26 16.36
CA VAL A 457 -13.05 -27.57 15.87
C VAL A 457 -12.06 -27.31 17.00
N LEU A 458 -12.57 -26.91 18.17
CA LEU A 458 -11.72 -26.48 19.28
C LEU A 458 -11.41 -27.58 20.30
N ASN A 459 -12.19 -28.66 20.33
CA ASN A 459 -12.06 -29.69 21.36
C ASN A 459 -10.65 -30.32 21.34
N GLY A 460 -9.99 -30.35 22.50
CA GLY A 460 -8.66 -30.95 22.66
C GLY A 460 -7.46 -30.12 22.15
N THR A 461 -7.70 -29.04 21.40
CA THR A 461 -6.65 -28.20 20.79
C THR A 461 -5.78 -27.50 21.82
N LYS A 462 -4.51 -27.22 21.47
CA LYS A 462 -3.62 -26.40 22.31
C LYS A 462 -4.14 -24.96 22.41
N ALA A 463 -4.71 -24.45 21.32
CA ALA A 463 -5.32 -23.14 21.22
C ALA A 463 -6.38 -22.90 22.31
N ILE A 464 -7.40 -23.76 22.40
CA ILE A 464 -8.47 -23.54 23.39
C ILE A 464 -7.97 -23.70 24.82
N LYS A 465 -7.06 -24.66 25.07
CA LYS A 465 -6.45 -24.85 26.39
C LYS A 465 -5.71 -23.60 26.84
N SER A 466 -4.92 -23.02 25.94
CA SER A 466 -4.20 -21.76 26.19
C SER A 466 -5.14 -20.58 26.41
N ILE A 467 -6.20 -20.44 25.61
CA ILE A 467 -7.15 -19.33 25.74
C ILE A 467 -7.89 -19.39 27.09
N LEU A 468 -8.38 -20.58 27.47
CA LEU A 468 -9.14 -20.75 28.72
C LEU A 468 -8.25 -20.57 29.95
N SER A 469 -6.97 -20.97 29.90
CA SER A 469 -6.04 -20.81 31.01
C SER A 469 -5.38 -19.43 31.11
N ASN A 470 -5.29 -18.68 30.01
CA ASN A 470 -4.60 -17.39 29.99
C ASN A 470 -5.39 -16.33 30.74
N PRO A 471 -4.93 -15.79 31.88
CA PRO A 471 -5.65 -14.72 32.57
C PRO A 471 -5.78 -13.49 31.66
N PHE A 472 -6.95 -12.87 31.61
CA PHE A 472 -7.18 -11.61 30.90
C PHE A 472 -7.27 -10.47 31.91
N PRO A 473 -6.14 -10.08 32.55
CA PRO A 473 -6.15 -8.99 33.50
C PRO A 473 -6.49 -7.69 32.78
N ASP A 474 -7.30 -6.86 33.44
CA ASP A 474 -7.48 -5.50 32.98
C ASP A 474 -6.20 -4.71 33.23
N ILE A 475 -5.58 -4.23 32.15
CA ILE A 475 -4.30 -3.53 32.17
C ILE A 475 -4.46 -2.02 31.98
N ARG A 476 -5.69 -1.50 31.95
CA ARG A 476 -5.95 -0.09 31.62
C ARG A 476 -5.13 0.87 32.49
N GLU A 477 -5.25 0.80 33.81
CA GLU A 477 -4.56 1.73 34.73
C GLU A 477 -3.03 1.61 34.62
N GLN A 478 -2.52 0.37 34.52
CA GLN A 478 -1.10 0.11 34.35
C GLN A 478 -0.56 0.77 33.07
N ILE A 479 -1.30 0.68 31.97
CA ILE A 479 -0.89 1.24 30.69
C ILE A 479 -1.00 2.76 30.69
N LEU A 480 -2.05 3.35 31.26
CA LEU A 480 -2.21 4.79 31.35
C LEU A 480 -1.15 5.46 32.24
N SER A 481 -0.57 4.75 33.20
CA SER A 481 0.55 5.26 34.01
C SER A 481 1.90 5.34 33.27
N ARG A 482 2.00 4.82 32.04
CA ARG A 482 3.24 4.84 31.27
C ARG A 482 3.41 6.16 30.50
N TYR A 483 4.48 6.88 30.81
CA TYR A 483 4.82 8.16 30.17
C TYR A 483 5.58 8.01 28.85
N ASP A 484 6.06 6.81 28.51
CA ASP A 484 6.82 6.54 27.30
C ASP A 484 5.96 6.20 26.08
N LEU A 485 4.64 6.07 26.30
CA LEU A 485 3.66 5.75 25.28
C LEU A 485 2.96 7.01 24.78
N ILE A 486 2.61 7.00 23.50
CA ILE A 486 2.02 8.16 22.83
C ILE A 486 0.61 7.79 22.38
N GLU A 487 -0.37 8.65 22.66
CA GLU A 487 -1.71 8.50 22.07
C GLU A 487 -1.62 8.75 20.57
N ILE A 488 -2.14 7.79 19.81
CA ILE A 488 -2.25 7.89 18.37
C ILE A 488 -3.54 8.65 18.08
N THR A 489 -3.44 9.78 17.38
CA THR A 489 -4.59 10.54 16.87
C THR A 489 -4.47 10.65 15.36
N ASP A 490 -5.52 11.12 14.69
CA ASP A 490 -5.44 11.36 13.24
C ASP A 490 -4.32 12.35 12.85
N ASP A 491 -4.03 13.32 13.73
CA ASP A 491 -2.97 14.31 13.54
C ASP A 491 -1.61 13.85 14.10
N ASN A 492 -1.57 12.74 14.83
CA ASN A 492 -0.37 12.18 15.44
C ASN A 492 -0.17 10.71 15.03
N MET A 493 0.45 10.53 13.87
CA MET A 493 0.81 9.23 13.29
C MET A 493 2.03 8.60 13.98
N ALA A 494 2.06 8.62 15.31
CA ALA A 494 3.20 8.27 16.14
C ALA A 494 3.77 6.88 15.85
N ILE A 495 2.95 5.92 15.44
CA ILE A 495 3.37 4.55 15.12
C ILE A 495 4.00 4.41 13.73
N GLU A 496 3.65 5.30 12.80
CA GLU A 496 4.22 5.31 11.44
C GLU A 496 5.60 5.99 11.44
N TYR A 497 5.79 7.02 12.30
CA TYR A 497 7.01 7.83 12.35
C TYR A 497 7.73 7.79 13.71
N LYS A 498 7.56 6.72 14.50
CA LYS A 498 8.00 6.67 15.91
C LYS A 498 9.50 6.91 16.11
N HIS A 499 10.33 6.49 15.15
CA HIS A 499 11.77 6.65 15.27
C HIS A 499 12.18 8.08 14.91
N LYS A 500 12.78 8.79 15.88
CA LYS A 500 13.50 10.05 15.62
C LYS A 500 14.40 9.84 14.40
N VAL A 501 14.31 10.70 13.38
CA VAL A 501 15.25 10.71 12.26
C VAL A 501 16.62 11.05 12.87
N LYS A 502 17.41 10.01 13.17
CA LYS A 502 18.60 10.11 14.03
C LYS A 502 19.72 10.99 13.49
N HIS A 503 19.67 11.41 12.23
CA HIS A 503 20.83 12.01 11.57
C HIS A 503 20.64 13.44 11.05
N TYR A 504 19.53 13.78 10.39
CA TYR A 504 19.43 15.10 9.71
C TYR A 504 18.17 15.91 10.03
N PHE A 505 17.03 15.28 10.31
CA PHE A 505 15.75 15.96 10.54
C PHE A 505 15.21 15.64 11.94
N ASN A 506 15.85 16.19 12.97
CA ASN A 506 15.29 16.10 14.32
C ASN A 506 14.05 17.03 14.40
N PRO A 507 12.83 16.52 14.64
CA PRO A 507 11.63 17.35 14.71
C PRO A 507 11.64 18.37 15.87
N GLU A 508 12.55 18.22 16.84
CA GLU A 508 12.77 19.19 17.93
C GLU A 508 13.77 20.31 17.54
N MET A 509 14.39 20.25 16.35
CA MET A 509 15.30 21.29 15.86
C MET A 509 14.55 22.27 14.95
N SER A 510 14.73 23.57 15.20
CA SER A 510 14.25 24.60 14.27
C SER A 510 14.95 24.47 12.91
N TRP A 511 14.27 24.88 11.84
CA TRP A 511 14.82 24.91 10.48
C TRP A 511 16.19 25.61 10.44
N GLU A 512 16.36 26.71 11.17
CA GLU A 512 17.63 27.43 11.28
C GLU A 512 18.78 26.56 11.82
N LYS A 513 18.55 25.79 12.89
CA LYS A 513 19.57 24.89 13.48
C LYS A 513 19.89 23.72 12.55
N MET A 514 18.94 23.33 11.73
CA MET A 514 19.12 22.27 10.74
C MET A 514 19.93 22.77 9.53
N PHE A 515 19.65 23.98 9.03
CA PHE A 515 20.41 24.62 7.95
C PHE A 515 21.86 24.90 8.36
N LYS A 516 22.12 25.40 9.57
CA LYS A 516 23.49 25.61 10.12
C LYS A 516 24.32 24.33 10.30
N ARG A 517 23.71 23.15 10.23
CA ARG A 517 24.42 21.87 10.25
C ARG A 517 24.75 21.35 8.85
N LEU A 518 24.00 21.80 7.84
CA LEU A 518 24.13 21.36 6.45
C LEU A 518 25.03 22.28 5.61
N PHE A 519 25.17 23.54 6.04
CA PHE A 519 25.97 24.60 5.45
C PHE A 519 26.71 25.33 6.56
#